data_AF-A0A1B6JJP3-F1
#
_entry.id   AF-A0A1B6JJP3-F1
#
_cell.length_a   1.000
_cell.length_b   1.000
_cell.length_c   1.000
_cell.angle_alpha   90.00
_cell.angle_beta   90.00
_cell.angle_gamma   90.00
#
_symmetry.space_group_name_H-M   'P 1'
#
loop_
_entity.id
_entity.type
_entity.pdbx_description
1 polymer ?
#
loop_
_entity_poly.entity_id
_entity_poly.type
_entity_poly.pdbx_seq_one_letter_code
_entity_poly.pdbx_strand_id
1 'polypeptide(L)'
;MCMELSALIKTLQETVRSLILLILPPIPKLEKKYGPSHFKLLEEYNGHIRSLENGEYVRVADISPLYVTSSPRQNCLMHLFERFFSRRARRPDLINLNQQGLIVTRRPKYILDN
;
A
#
# COMPACT_ATOMS: atom_id res chain seq x y z
N MET A 1 -2.73 17.39 -6.75
CA MET A 1 -2.94 15.93 -6.87
C MET A 1 -1.94 15.36 -7.88
N CYS A 2 -1.51 14.11 -7.72
CA CYS A 2 -0.45 13.46 -8.51
C CYS A 2 -0.86 13.24 -9.97
N MET A 3 -0.72 14.28 -10.80
CA MET A 3 -0.97 14.23 -12.25
C MET A 3 -0.20 13.10 -12.95
N GLU A 4 0.99 12.77 -12.42
CA GLU A 4 1.89 11.75 -12.96
C GLU A 4 1.32 10.33 -12.85
N LEU A 5 0.64 10.00 -11.74
CA LEU A 5 0.04 8.67 -11.55
C LEU A 5 -1.12 8.47 -12.53
N SER A 6 -1.99 9.48 -12.66
CA SER A 6 -3.10 9.45 -13.61
C SER A 6 -2.61 9.33 -15.06
N ALA A 7 -1.54 10.04 -15.43
CA ALA A 7 -0.93 9.94 -16.75
C ALA A 7 -0.36 8.54 -17.01
N LEU A 8 0.37 7.98 -16.04
CA LEU A 8 0.92 6.63 -16.14
C LEU A 8 -0.18 5.58 -16.33
N ILE A 9 -1.26 5.66 -15.56
CA ILE A 9 -2.37 4.70 -15.68
C ILE A 9 -2.99 4.79 -17.08
N LYS A 10 -3.24 5.99 -17.61
CA LYS A 10 -3.75 6.17 -18.96
C LYS A 10 -2.85 5.52 -20.00
N THR A 11 -1.54 5.75 -19.92
CA THR A 11 -0.58 5.12 -20.83
C THR A 11 -0.58 3.59 -20.71
N LEU A 12 -0.65 3.06 -19.48
CA LEU A 12 -0.70 1.61 -19.28
C LEU A 12 -1.98 0.99 -19.84
N GLN A 13 -3.13 1.67 -19.72
CA GLN A 13 -4.41 1.21 -20.26
C GLN A 13 -4.39 0.98 -21.78
N GLU A 14 -3.51 1.66 -22.52
CA GLU A 14 -3.33 1.43 -23.97
C GLU A 14 -2.63 0.11 -24.27
N THR A 15 -1.92 -0.48 -23.30
CA THR A 15 -1.03 -1.63 -23.49
C THR A 15 -1.49 -2.90 -22.79
N VAL A 16 -2.29 -2.79 -21.73
CA VAL A 16 -2.74 -3.94 -20.95
C VAL A 16 -4.26 -4.06 -20.92
N ARG A 17 -4.76 -5.29 -20.85
CA ARG A 17 -6.21 -5.59 -20.80
C ARG A 17 -6.85 -5.24 -19.46
N SER A 18 -6.06 -5.28 -18.38
CA SER A 18 -6.54 -5.03 -17.02
C SER A 18 -5.41 -4.56 -16.13
N LEU A 19 -5.71 -3.60 -15.25
CA LEU A 19 -4.83 -3.07 -14.22
C LEU A 19 -5.44 -3.30 -12.85
N ILE A 20 -4.61 -3.77 -11.92
CA ILE A 20 -4.97 -3.86 -10.50
C ILE A 20 -4.05 -2.91 -9.75
N LEU A 21 -4.64 -1.88 -9.16
CA LEU A 21 -3.94 -0.93 -8.31
C LEU A 21 -4.07 -1.40 -6.87
N LEU A 22 -2.92 -1.60 -6.21
CA LEU A 22 -2.90 -1.92 -4.79
C LEU A 22 -2.83 -0.62 -4.00
N ILE A 23 -3.76 -0.44 -3.07
CA ILE A 23 -3.75 0.71 -2.18
C ILE A 23 -2.54 0.59 -1.23
N LEU A 24 -1.87 1.71 -0.89
CA LEU A 24 -0.67 1.61 -0.06
C LEU A 24 -1.02 1.16 1.37
N PRO A 25 -0.29 0.16 1.90
CA PRO A 25 -0.34 -0.15 3.31
C PRO A 25 0.36 0.96 4.12
N PRO A 26 0.08 1.09 5.41
CA PRO A 26 0.75 2.08 6.24
C PRO A 26 2.23 1.76 6.41
N ILE A 27 3.02 2.82 6.57
CA ILE A 27 4.47 2.77 6.61
C ILE A 27 4.92 2.97 8.06
N PRO A 28 5.41 1.92 8.75
CA PRO A 28 5.78 2.02 10.16
C PRO A 28 6.82 3.10 10.45
N LYS A 29 7.74 3.35 9.52
CA LYS A 29 8.73 4.42 9.66
C LYS A 29 8.07 5.81 9.76
N LEU A 30 7.00 6.04 9.01
CA LEU A 30 6.29 7.31 8.99
C LEU A 30 5.34 7.42 10.17
N GLU A 31 4.68 6.32 10.57
CA GLU A 31 3.90 6.27 11.82
C GLU A 31 4.76 6.69 13.03
N LYS A 32 6.00 6.20 13.13
CA LYS A 32 6.93 6.62 14.19
C LYS A 32 7.30 8.10 14.15
N LYS A 33 7.37 8.69 12.95
CA LYS A 33 7.83 10.08 12.76
C LYS A 33 6.70 11.10 12.89
N TYR A 34 5.51 10.75 12.40
CA TYR A 34 4.38 11.68 12.23
C TYR A 34 3.15 11.30 13.08
N GLY A 35 3.20 10.17 13.77
CA GLY A 35 2.13 9.72 14.66
C GLY A 35 0.79 9.58 13.92
N PRO A 36 -0.34 9.94 14.55
CA PRO A 36 -1.68 9.79 13.96
C PRO A 36 -1.88 10.53 12.63
N SER A 37 -1.13 11.61 12.37
CA SER A 37 -1.25 12.36 11.12
C SER A 37 -0.81 11.58 9.88
N HIS A 38 0.05 10.56 10.05
CA HIS A 38 0.46 9.65 8.96
C HIS A 38 -0.74 8.93 8.34
N PHE A 39 -1.65 8.41 9.19
CA PHE A 39 -2.82 7.68 8.72
C PHE A 39 -3.77 8.56 7.92
N LYS A 40 -3.92 9.84 8.30
CA LYS A 40 -4.74 10.80 7.55
C LYS A 40 -4.17 11.07 6.15
N LEU A 41 -2.87 11.36 6.07
CA LEU A 41 -2.21 11.62 4.78
C LEU A 41 -2.22 10.39 3.86
N LEU A 42 -2.02 9.21 4.46
CA LEU A 42 -2.13 7.95 3.73
C LEU A 42 -3.54 7.75 3.19
N GLU A 43 -4.57 8.01 3.98
CA GLU A 43 -5.97 7.89 3.56
C GLU A 43 -6.33 8.89 2.44
N GLU A 44 -5.83 10.12 2.50
CA GLU A 44 -5.99 11.10 1.42
C GLU A 44 -5.37 10.60 0.10
N TYR A 45 -4.15 10.05 0.15
CA TYR A 45 -3.48 9.50 -1.03
C TYR A 45 -4.17 8.23 -1.55
N ASN A 46 -4.58 7.35 -0.64
CA ASN A 46 -5.30 6.14 -0.94
C ASN A 46 -6.69 6.44 -1.54
N GLY A 47 -7.35 7.51 -1.09
CA GLY A 47 -8.57 8.04 -1.71
C GLY A 47 -8.35 8.47 -3.16
N HIS A 48 -7.20 9.08 -3.47
CA HIS A 48 -6.85 9.38 -4.86
C HIS A 48 -6.66 8.11 -5.69
N ILE A 49 -6.00 7.06 -5.17
CA ILE A 49 -5.88 5.78 -5.90
C ILE A 49 -7.27 5.17 -6.16
N ARG A 50 -8.15 5.16 -5.16
CA ARG A 50 -9.53 4.66 -5.31
C ARG A 50 -10.31 5.42 -6.39
N SER A 51 -10.11 6.74 -6.51
CA SER A 51 -10.76 7.54 -7.56
C SER A 51 -10.35 7.19 -9.01
N LEU A 52 -9.29 6.38 -9.19
CA LEU A 52 -8.82 5.94 -10.49
C LEU A 52 -9.48 4.64 -10.96
N GLU A 53 -10.26 3.99 -10.08
CA GLU A 53 -11.07 2.83 -10.43
C GLU A 53 -12.16 3.21 -11.44
N ASN A 54 -12.33 2.38 -12.47
CA ASN A 54 -13.35 2.59 -13.49
C ASN A 54 -14.15 1.33 -13.83
N GLY A 55 -13.96 0.23 -13.08
CA GLY A 55 -14.73 -1.01 -13.19
C GLY A 55 -14.44 -1.87 -14.43
N GLU A 56 -14.03 -1.26 -15.54
CA GLU A 56 -13.75 -1.94 -16.81
C GLU A 56 -12.30 -2.37 -16.93
N TYR A 57 -11.36 -1.43 -16.75
CA TYR A 57 -9.93 -1.63 -17.02
C TYR A 57 -9.09 -1.54 -15.77
N VAL A 58 -9.51 -0.73 -14.80
CA VAL A 58 -8.77 -0.45 -13.57
C VAL A 58 -9.62 -0.89 -12.39
N ARG A 59 -9.08 -1.82 -11.61
CA ARG A 59 -9.62 -2.24 -10.31
C ARG A 59 -8.69 -1.83 -9.20
N VAL A 60 -9.24 -1.52 -8.04
CA VAL A 60 -8.46 -1.13 -6.86
C VAL A 60 -8.63 -2.19 -5.77
N ALA A 61 -7.53 -2.70 -5.23
CA ALA A 61 -7.55 -3.71 -4.17
C ALA A 61 -6.90 -3.17 -2.89
N ASP A 62 -7.69 -3.10 -1.81
CA ASP A 62 -7.22 -2.62 -0.50
C ASP A 62 -6.48 -3.72 0.26
N ILE A 63 -5.15 -3.65 0.20
CA ILE A 63 -4.28 -4.54 0.97
C ILE A 63 -3.92 -3.97 2.35
N SER A 64 -4.31 -2.73 2.66
CA SER A 64 -3.91 -2.05 3.90
C SER A 64 -4.35 -2.78 5.18
N PRO A 65 -5.54 -3.43 5.26
CA PRO A 65 -5.97 -4.15 6.46
C PRO A 65 -5.05 -5.31 6.85
N LEU A 66 -4.27 -5.83 5.90
CA LEU A 66 -3.34 -6.93 6.13
C LEU A 66 -2.12 -6.53 6.98
N TYR A 67 -1.85 -5.23 7.10
CA TYR A 67 -0.65 -4.68 7.74
C TYR A 67 -0.95 -3.82 8.95
N VAL A 68 -2.21 -3.80 9.42
CA VAL A 68 -2.64 -3.08 10.63
C VAL A 68 -3.31 -3.99 11.63
N THR A 69 -3.22 -3.64 12.90
CA THR A 69 -4.06 -4.25 13.95
C THR A 69 -5.52 -3.84 13.77
N SER A 70 -6.43 -4.70 14.20
CA SER A 70 -7.87 -4.41 14.22
C SER A 70 -8.21 -3.27 15.20
N SER A 71 -9.34 -2.61 14.95
CA SER A 71 -9.96 -1.59 15.83
C SER A 71 -10.01 -2.06 17.30
N PRO A 72 -9.83 -1.18 18.32
CA PRO A 72 -9.96 0.28 18.30
C PRO A 72 -8.66 1.09 18.14
N ARG A 73 -7.49 0.44 18.05
CA ARG A 73 -6.21 1.11 17.78
C ARG A 73 -5.53 0.45 16.60
N GLN A 74 -5.53 1.13 15.45
CA GLN A 74 -4.80 0.70 14.26
C GLN A 74 -3.33 1.07 14.44
N ASN A 75 -2.46 0.07 14.55
CA ASN A 75 -1.01 0.22 14.55
C ASN A 75 -0.42 -0.61 13.41
N CYS A 76 0.71 -0.19 12.83
CA CYS A 76 1.38 -1.01 11.82
C CYS A 76 1.92 -2.31 12.41
N LEU A 77 1.73 -3.42 11.70
CA LEU A 77 2.34 -4.72 12.00
C LEU A 77 3.83 -4.72 11.62
N MET A 78 4.65 -4.07 12.43
CA MET A 78 6.09 -3.84 12.17
C MET A 78 6.89 -5.10 11.80
N HIS A 79 6.50 -6.28 12.29
CA HIS A 79 7.18 -7.53 12.03
C HIS A 79 7.07 -8.00 10.56
N LEU A 80 6.19 -7.38 9.76
CA LEU A 80 6.01 -7.65 8.32
C LEU A 80 6.91 -6.78 7.42
N PHE A 81 7.68 -5.87 8.00
CA PHE A 81 8.53 -4.92 7.27
C PHE A 81 10.01 -5.18 7.54
N GLU A 82 10.85 -4.81 6.58
CA GLU A 82 12.30 -4.86 6.73
C GLU A 82 12.74 -3.89 7.83
N ARG A 83 13.48 -4.39 8.83
CA ARG A 83 13.99 -3.51 9.90
C ARG A 83 15.13 -2.63 9.40
N PHE A 84 15.95 -3.17 8.51
CA PHE A 84 17.13 -2.51 7.97
C PHE A 84 17.25 -2.77 6.48
N PHE A 85 17.71 -1.76 5.76
CA PHE A 85 18.05 -1.93 4.36
C PHE A 85 19.38 -2.70 4.27
N SER A 86 19.39 -3.83 3.57
CA SER A 86 20.51 -4.79 3.55
C SER A 86 21.75 -4.36 2.76
N ARG A 87 21.79 -3.13 2.23
CA ARG A 87 22.97 -2.60 1.51
C ARG A 87 24.03 -2.05 2.47
N ARG A 88 25.16 -1.60 1.90
CA ARG A 88 26.41 -1.16 2.57
C ARG A 88 26.24 -0.31 3.84
N ALA A 89 25.17 0.45 3.98
CA ALA A 89 24.81 1.12 5.22
C ALA A 89 23.53 0.49 5.80
N ARG A 90 23.66 -0.20 6.95
CA ARG A 90 22.52 -0.66 7.75
C ARG A 90 21.75 0.55 8.27
N ARG A 91 20.76 0.99 7.49
CA ARG A 91 19.84 2.08 7.86
C ARG A 91 18.45 1.52 8.15
N PRO A 92 17.70 2.10 9.11
CA PRO A 92 16.32 1.73 9.34
C PRO A 92 15.49 1.87 8.06
N ASP A 93 14.87 0.77 7.62
CA ASP A 93 14.04 0.74 6.43
C ASP A 93 12.57 0.97 6.81
N LEU A 94 11.93 -0.01 7.46
CA LEU A 94 10.55 0.03 7.94
C LEU A 94 9.55 0.62 6.90
N ILE A 95 9.87 0.42 5.63
CA ILE A 95 9.11 0.85 4.44
C ILE A 95 8.85 -0.39 3.57
N ASN A 96 9.89 -1.12 3.20
CA ASN A 96 9.74 -2.33 2.39
C ASN A 96 9.18 -3.50 3.20
N LEU A 97 8.34 -4.32 2.57
CA LEU A 97 7.89 -5.58 3.13
C LEU A 97 9.06 -6.57 3.21
N ASN A 98 9.11 -7.34 4.29
CA ASN A 98 9.99 -8.50 4.38
C ASN A 98 9.31 -9.75 3.80
N GLN A 99 9.99 -10.90 3.87
CA GLN A 99 9.46 -12.16 3.36
C GLN A 99 8.09 -12.52 3.98
N GLN A 100 7.86 -12.28 5.27
CA GLN A 100 6.58 -12.55 5.91
C GLN A 100 5.50 -11.59 5.39
N GLY A 101 5.82 -10.30 5.25
CA GLY A 101 4.92 -9.31 4.65
C GLY A 101 4.45 -9.70 3.25
N LEU A 102 5.37 -10.14 2.39
CA LEU A 102 5.05 -10.61 1.04
C LEU A 102 4.18 -11.88 1.02
N ILE A 103 4.36 -12.79 1.98
CA ILE A 103 3.54 -13.99 2.10
C ILE A 103 2.10 -13.62 2.46
N VAL A 104 1.90 -12.63 3.33
CA VAL A 104 0.56 -12.16 3.72
C VAL A 104 -0.17 -11.56 2.52
N THR A 105 0.50 -10.79 1.66
CA THR A 105 -0.10 -10.23 0.42
C THR A 105 -0.62 -11.30 -0.53
N ARG A 106 -0.05 -12.52 -0.50
CA ARG A 106 -0.42 -13.61 -1.41
C ARG A 106 -1.64 -14.42 -0.95
N ARG A 107 -2.22 -14.12 0.22
CA ARG A 107 -3.35 -14.90 0.74
C ARG A 107 -4.63 -14.60 -0.04
N PRO A 108 -5.29 -15.60 -0.67
CA PRO A 108 -6.41 -15.40 -1.60
C PRO A 108 -7.65 -14.71 -1.01
N LYS A 109 -7.84 -14.84 0.32
CA LYS A 109 -9.07 -14.43 1.03
C LYS A 109 -9.37 -12.93 1.01
N TYR A 110 -8.52 -12.11 0.40
CA TYR A 110 -8.63 -10.64 0.38
C TYR A 110 -8.43 -10.03 -1.01
N ILE A 111 -8.12 -10.83 -2.03
CA ILE A 111 -7.87 -10.36 -3.41
C ILE A 111 -9.11 -10.57 -4.30
N LEU A 112 -10.03 -11.47 -3.93
CA LEU A 112 -11.09 -11.96 -4.81
C LEU A 112 -12.52 -11.83 -4.25
N ASP A 113 -12.70 -11.25 -3.05
CA ASP A 113 -14.03 -11.12 -2.41
C ASP A 113 -14.65 -9.72 -2.55
N ASN A 114 -14.14 -8.87 -3.46
CA ASN A 114 -14.78 -7.60 -3.87
C ASN A 114 -14.87 -7.53 -5.40
#